data_AF-A0A1H2B195-F1
#
_entry.id   AF-A0A1H2B195-F1
#
_cell.length_a   1.000
_cell.length_b   1.000
_cell.length_c   1.000
_cell.angle_alpha   90.00
_cell.angle_beta   90.00
_cell.angle_gamma   90.00
#
_symmetry.space_group_name_H-M   'P 1'
#
loop_
_entity.id
_entity.type
_entity.pdbx_description
1 polymer ?
#
loop_
_entity_poly.entity_id
_entity_poly.type
_entity_poly.pdbx_seq_one_letter_code
_entity_poly.pdbx_strand_id
1 'polypeptide(L)'
;MRWDAHKAEEPAIAQALHQFTDAGIFAASKALRRSTRSLNRIAIEHGVEFSTPTAKTMDARRQVRDSMIAQVKALAGTRSQAEICAALGITRAVLRELAEIHHININSRSKGD
;
A
#
# COMPACT_ATOMS: atom_id res chain seq x y z
N MET A 1 2.34 -15.65 -37.17
CA MET A 1 1.75 -16.64 -36.24
C MET A 1 2.07 -16.44 -34.75
N ARG A 2 2.99 -15.56 -34.29
CA ARG A 2 3.18 -15.32 -32.83
C ARG A 2 2.15 -14.37 -32.20
N TRP A 3 1.50 -13.52 -32.99
CA TRP A 3 0.51 -12.55 -32.51
C TRP A 3 -0.82 -13.20 -32.12
N ASP A 4 -1.28 -14.16 -32.92
CA ASP A 4 -2.57 -14.84 -32.71
C ASP A 4 -2.54 -15.74 -31.47
N ALA A 5 -1.41 -16.40 -31.20
CA ALA A 5 -1.22 -17.22 -30.01
C ALA A 5 -1.29 -16.38 -28.72
N HIS A 6 -0.69 -15.19 -28.71
CA HIS A 6 -0.76 -14.30 -27.55
C HIS A 6 -2.16 -13.76 -27.31
N LYS A 7 -2.94 -13.51 -28.37
CA LYS A 7 -4.32 -13.03 -28.25
C LYS A 7 -5.25 -14.13 -27.73
N ALA A 8 -5.00 -15.38 -28.12
CA ALA A 8 -5.76 -16.54 -27.63
C ALA A 8 -5.61 -16.77 -26.12
N GLU A 9 -4.49 -16.35 -25.52
CA GLU A 9 -4.21 -16.47 -24.08
C GLU A 9 -4.83 -15.33 -23.25
N GLU A 10 -5.23 -14.21 -23.87
CA GLU A 10 -5.72 -13.02 -23.17
C GLU A 10 -6.94 -13.27 -22.26
N PRO A 11 -7.94 -14.07 -22.65
CA PRO A 11 -9.07 -14.39 -21.77
C PRO A 11 -8.63 -15.13 -20.50
N ALA A 12 -7.67 -16.05 -20.60
CA ALA A 12 -7.15 -16.79 -19.45
C ALA A 12 -6.34 -15.86 -18.53
N ILE A 13 -5.59 -14.92 -19.12
CA ILE A 13 -4.87 -13.88 -18.38
C ILE A 13 -5.87 -12.96 -17.65
N ALA A 14 -6.93 -12.52 -18.32
CA ALA A 14 -7.98 -11.69 -17.73
C ALA A 14 -8.66 -12.41 -16.54
N GLN A 15 -8.98 -13.70 -16.69
CA GLN A 15 -9.50 -14.53 -15.60
C GLN A 15 -8.55 -14.54 -14.39
N ALA A 16 -7.24 -14.69 -14.63
CA ALA A 16 -6.23 -14.68 -13.58
C ALA A 16 -6.09 -13.30 -12.91
N LEU A 17 -6.28 -12.20 -13.66
CA LEU A 17 -6.20 -10.84 -13.12
C LEU A 17 -7.23 -10.56 -12.01
N HIS A 18 -8.37 -11.24 -12.01
CA HIS A 18 -9.36 -11.13 -10.92
C HIS A 18 -8.79 -11.51 -9.54
N GLN A 19 -7.80 -12.40 -9.48
CA GLN A 19 -7.16 -12.79 -8.22
C GLN A 19 -6.22 -11.70 -7.66
N PHE A 20 -5.89 -10.71 -8.49
CA PHE A 20 -4.97 -9.63 -8.16
C PHE A 20 -5.65 -8.27 -8.08
N THR A 21 -6.98 -8.20 -8.11
CA THR A 21 -7.71 -6.93 -8.01
C THR A 21 -7.28 -6.19 -6.74
N ASP A 22 -7.27 -6.88 -5.59
CA ASP A 22 -6.89 -6.29 -4.30
C ASP A 22 -5.38 -6.14 -4.09
N ALA A 23 -4.58 -7.01 -4.71
CA ALA A 23 -3.12 -6.96 -4.63
C ALA A 23 -2.50 -5.89 -5.57
N GLY A 24 -3.22 -5.52 -6.63
CA GLY A 24 -2.84 -4.52 -7.62
C GLY A 24 -1.97 -5.02 -8.77
N ILE A 25 -1.82 -4.15 -9.78
CA ILE A 25 -1.16 -4.43 -11.06
C ILE A 25 0.30 -4.89 -10.94
N PHE A 26 1.03 -4.43 -9.91
CA PHE A 26 2.44 -4.81 -9.72
C PHE A 26 2.58 -6.26 -9.24
N ALA A 27 1.70 -6.71 -8.36
CA ALA A 27 1.65 -8.10 -7.92
C ALA A 27 1.30 -9.03 -9.09
N ALA A 28 0.29 -8.63 -9.89
CA ALA A 28 -0.09 -9.33 -11.11
C ALA A 28 1.08 -9.43 -12.11
N SER A 29 1.82 -8.34 -12.33
CA SER A 29 2.99 -8.31 -13.22
C SER A 29 4.06 -9.33 -12.82
N LYS A 30 4.35 -9.42 -11.52
CA LYS A 30 5.35 -10.36 -11.00
C LYS A 30 4.88 -11.82 -11.12
N ALA A 31 3.62 -12.08 -10.81
CA ALA A 31 3.06 -13.44 -10.86
C ALA A 31 2.90 -13.96 -12.29
N LEU A 32 2.38 -13.13 -13.20
CA LEU A 32 2.08 -13.49 -14.59
C LEU A 32 3.27 -13.29 -15.54
N ARG A 33 4.42 -12.83 -15.02
CA ARG A 33 5.66 -12.55 -15.77
C ARG A 33 5.42 -11.70 -17.02
N ARG A 34 4.53 -10.71 -16.90
CA ARG A 34 4.14 -9.79 -17.98
C ARG A 34 4.31 -8.35 -17.55
N SER A 35 4.50 -7.46 -18.51
CA SER A 35 4.61 -6.03 -18.24
C SER A 35 3.28 -5.47 -17.73
N THR A 36 3.36 -4.52 -16.80
CA THR A 36 2.20 -3.79 -16.27
C THR A 36 1.39 -3.12 -17.38
N ARG A 37 2.05 -2.60 -18.43
CA ARG A 37 1.40 -2.04 -19.63
C ARG A 37 0.52 -3.07 -20.35
N SER A 38 1.04 -4.27 -20.58
CA SER A 38 0.29 -5.34 -21.25
C SER A 38 -0.90 -5.78 -20.41
N LEU A 39 -0.70 -5.94 -19.10
CA LEU A 39 -1.76 -6.38 -18.19
C LEU A 39 -2.84 -5.32 -18.00
N ASN A 40 -2.48 -4.03 -17.95
CA ASN A 40 -3.47 -2.94 -17.92
C ASN A 40 -4.33 -2.90 -19.18
N ARG A 41 -3.74 -3.12 -20.36
CA ARG A 41 -4.51 -3.21 -21.61
C ARG A 41 -5.53 -4.34 -21.55
N ILE A 42 -5.08 -5.55 -21.18
CA ILE A 42 -5.95 -6.73 -21.07
C ILE A 42 -7.04 -6.49 -20.01
N ALA A 43 -6.69 -5.89 -18.88
CA ALA A 43 -7.64 -5.55 -17.82
C ALA A 43 -8.74 -4.61 -18.34
N ILE A 44 -8.38 -3.54 -19.06
CA ILE A 44 -9.34 -2.60 -19.65
C ILE A 44 -10.23 -3.29 -20.69
N GLU A 45 -9.64 -4.05 -21.62
CA GLU A 45 -10.37 -4.74 -22.69
C GLU A 45 -11.36 -5.78 -22.14
N HIS A 46 -11.08 -6.34 -20.97
CA HIS A 46 -11.90 -7.37 -20.32
C HIS A 46 -12.66 -6.89 -19.07
N GLY A 47 -12.67 -5.59 -18.78
CA GLY A 47 -13.42 -5.00 -17.67
C GLY A 47 -12.92 -5.39 -16.26
N VAL A 48 -11.63 -5.74 -16.12
CA VAL A 48 -11.01 -6.00 -14.82
C VAL A 48 -10.52 -4.70 -14.22
N GLU A 49 -11.09 -4.31 -13.08
CA GLU A 49 -10.62 -3.15 -12.32
C GLU A 49 -9.71 -3.60 -11.19
N PHE A 50 -8.47 -3.11 -11.18
CA PHE A 50 -7.62 -3.26 -10.01
C PHE A 50 -8.09 -2.32 -8.92
N SER A 51 -8.17 -2.83 -7.70
CA SER A 51 -8.16 -2.09 -6.44
C SER A 51 -6.78 -1.46 -6.22
N THR A 52 -6.14 -0.92 -7.27
CA THR A 52 -5.07 0.06 -7.11
C THR A 52 -5.59 1.14 -6.17
N PRO A 53 -4.78 1.62 -5.20
CA PRO A 53 -5.21 2.70 -4.35
C PRO A 53 -5.44 3.91 -5.28
N THR A 54 -6.70 4.15 -5.62
CA THR A 54 -7.12 5.35 -6.33
C THR A 54 -6.61 6.56 -5.54
N ALA A 55 -6.50 7.74 -6.17
CA ALA A 55 -6.17 8.96 -5.43
C ALA A 55 -7.06 9.10 -4.17
N LYS A 56 -8.33 8.71 -4.28
CA LYS A 56 -9.29 8.61 -3.17
C LYS A 56 -8.88 7.60 -2.08
N THR A 57 -8.37 6.42 -2.44
CA THR A 57 -7.85 5.43 -1.48
C THR A 57 -6.53 5.91 -0.85
N MET A 58 -5.69 6.63 -1.59
CA MET A 58 -4.48 7.27 -1.04
C MET A 58 -4.83 8.38 -0.06
N ASP A 59 -5.84 9.19 -0.38
CA ASP A 59 -6.37 10.25 0.50
C ASP A 59 -7.03 9.65 1.73
N ALA A 60 -7.81 8.57 1.59
CA ALA A 60 -8.36 7.85 2.74
C ALA A 60 -7.24 7.29 3.64
N ARG A 61 -6.16 6.73 3.05
CA ARG A 61 -4.98 6.29 3.80
C ARG A 61 -4.21 7.45 4.43
N ARG A 62 -4.24 8.66 3.85
CA ARG A 62 -3.71 9.88 4.46
C ARG A 62 -4.57 10.30 5.64
N GLN A 63 -5.90 10.38 5.48
CA GLN A 63 -6.83 10.72 6.56
C GLN A 63 -6.74 9.75 7.75
N VAL A 64 -6.65 8.44 7.48
CA VAL A 64 -6.44 7.44 8.54
C VAL A 64 -5.12 7.66 9.25
N ARG A 65 -4.03 7.92 8.51
CA ARG A 65 -2.73 8.26 9.08
C ARG A 65 -2.75 9.57 9.88
N ASP A 66 -3.46 10.58 9.39
CA ASP A 66 -3.61 11.87 10.04
C ASP A 66 -4.39 11.75 11.36
N SER A 67 -5.40 10.86 11.39
CA SER A 67 -6.16 10.56 12.60
C SER A 67 -5.29 9.94 13.72
N MET A 68 -4.19 9.27 13.35
CA MET A 68 -3.24 8.68 14.29
C MET A 68 -2.27 9.70 14.89
N ILE A 69 -2.11 10.88 14.28
CA ILE A 69 -1.14 11.92 14.71
C ILE A 69 -1.38 12.32 16.17
N ALA A 70 -2.64 12.54 16.55
CA ALA A 70 -2.98 12.94 17.91
C ALA A 70 -2.53 11.89 18.94
N GLN A 71 -2.70 10.60 18.61
CA GLN A 71 -2.27 9.49 19.46
C GLN A 71 -0.75 9.35 19.49
N VAL A 72 -0.08 9.49 18.33
CA VAL A 72 1.39 9.49 18.27
C VAL A 72 1.96 10.63 19.12
N LYS A 73 1.39 11.84 19.08
CA LYS A 73 1.82 12.98 19.91
C LYS A 73 1.61 12.73 21.40
N ALA A 74 0.49 12.12 21.80
CA ALA A 74 0.21 11.82 23.20
C ALA A 74 1.17 10.76 23.77
N LEU A 75 1.59 9.79 22.95
CA LEU A 75 2.50 8.73 23.36
C LEU A 75 3.98 9.11 23.23
N ALA A 76 4.30 10.06 22.33
CA ALA A 76 5.64 10.59 22.17
C ALA A 76 6.09 11.28 23.47
N GLY A 77 7.24 10.84 24.02
CA GLY A 77 7.79 11.35 25.28
C GLY A 77 7.44 10.54 26.53
N THR A 78 6.44 9.65 26.46
CA THR A 78 6.10 8.75 27.58
C THR A 78 6.37 7.28 27.28
N ARG A 79 6.42 6.91 25.99
CA ARG A 79 6.60 5.53 25.53
C ARG A 79 7.76 5.39 24.56
N SER A 80 8.36 4.21 24.54
CA SER A 80 9.35 3.84 23.53
C SER A 80 8.69 3.68 22.16
N GLN A 81 9.47 3.85 21.08
CA GLN A 81 8.98 3.63 19.71
C GLN A 81 8.36 2.23 19.50
N ALA A 82 8.86 1.21 20.20
CA ALA A 82 8.32 -0.14 20.12
C ALA A 82 6.90 -0.22 20.71
N GLU A 83 6.68 0.39 21.86
CA GLU A 83 5.37 0.46 22.50
C GLU A 83 4.38 1.29 21.68
N ILE A 84 4.82 2.40 21.09
CA ILE A 84 3.98 3.23 20.21
C ILE A 84 3.55 2.43 18.97
N CYS A 85 4.48 1.71 18.35
CA CYS A 85 4.17 0.84 17.20
C CYS A 85 3.17 -0.25 17.58
N ALA A 86 3.36 -0.90 18.74
CA ALA A 86 2.45 -1.94 19.23
C ALA A 86 1.05 -1.39 19.54
N ALA A 87 0.95 -0.23 20.19
CA ALA A 87 -0.32 0.40 20.54
C ALA A 87 -1.14 0.83 19.31
N LEU A 88 -0.46 1.27 18.25
CA LEU A 88 -1.10 1.77 17.04
C LEU A 88 -1.20 0.72 15.92
N GLY A 89 -0.66 -0.49 16.12
CA GLY A 89 -0.64 -1.54 15.12
C GLY A 89 0.15 -1.18 13.85
N ILE A 90 1.15 -0.31 13.95
CA ILE A 90 1.96 0.17 12.82
C ILE A 90 3.41 -0.31 12.92
N THR A 91 4.14 -0.23 11.81
CA THR A 91 5.58 -0.52 11.80
C THR A 91 6.40 0.70 12.22
N ARG A 92 7.64 0.48 12.64
CA ARG A 92 8.61 1.57 12.92
C ARG A 92 8.86 2.47 11.72
N ALA A 93 8.80 1.92 10.51
CA ALA A 93 8.97 2.71 9.28
C ALA A 93 7.84 3.73 9.14
N VAL A 94 6.59 3.29 9.32
CA VAL A 94 5.40 4.17 9.29
C VAL A 94 5.46 5.20 10.42
N LEU A 95 5.85 4.80 11.64
CA LEU A 95 6.00 5.74 12.75
C LEU A 95 7.03 6.84 12.46
N ARG A 96 8.18 6.49 11.87
CA ARG A 96 9.23 7.45 11.50
C ARG A 96 8.79 8.39 10.39
N GLU A 97 8.13 7.86 9.37
CA GLU A 97 7.56 8.65 8.28
C GLU A 97 6.55 9.67 8.83
N LEU A 98 5.62 9.24 9.70
CA LEU A 98 4.67 10.15 10.35
C LEU A 98 5.36 11.20 11.22
N ALA A 99 6.39 10.80 11.98
CA ALA A 99 7.14 11.71 12.83
C ALA A 99 7.90 12.77 12.02
N GLU A 100 8.47 12.39 10.88
CA GLU A 100 9.18 13.29 9.97
C GLU A 100 8.22 14.30 9.32
N ILE A 101 7.11 13.80 8.76
CA ILE A 101 6.10 14.63 8.07
C ILE A 101 5.46 15.64 9.05
N HIS A 102 5.21 15.25 10.29
CA HIS A 102 4.49 16.06 11.28
C HIS A 102 5.39 16.67 12.36
N HIS A 103 6.71 16.60 12.19
CA HIS A 103 7.72 17.13 13.12
C HIS A 103 7.52 16.66 14.58
N ILE A 104 7.20 15.40 14.80
CA ILE A 104 7.00 14.81 16.14
C ILE A 104 8.32 14.22 16.64
N ASN A 105 8.75 14.62 17.84
CA ASN A 105 9.91 14.00 18.47
C ASN A 105 9.55 12.64 19.08
N ILE A 106 9.90 11.55 18.39
CA ILE A 106 9.69 10.16 18.82
C ILE A 106 10.94 9.52 19.47
N ASN A 107 12.01 10.29 19.66
CA ASN A 107 13.26 9.84 20.27
C ASN A 107 13.36 10.19 21.75
N SER A 108 12.32 10.79 22.32
CA SER A 108 12.22 11.10 23.73
C SER A 108 12.05 9.82 24.55
N ARG A 109 13.19 9.18 24.86
CA ARG A 109 13.35 8.67 26.21
C ARG A 109 13.23 9.89 27.11
N SER A 110 12.14 10.01 27.86
CA SER A 110 12.28 10.61 29.18
C SER A 110 13.44 9.85 29.82
N LYS A 111 14.59 10.52 29.96
CA LYS A 111 15.58 10.09 30.94
C LYS A 111 14.77 10.06 32.23
N GLY A 112 14.49 8.87 32.74
CA GLY A 112 13.95 8.74 34.09
C GLY A 112 14.91 9.44 35.02
N ASP A 113 14.36 10.34 35.83
CA ASP A 113 14.88 10.60 37.17
C ASP A 113 14.98 9.27 37.95
#